data_AF-A0A4Y9Y7U5-F1
#
_entry.id   AF-A0A4Y9Y7U5-F1
#
_cell.length_a   1.000
_cell.length_b   1.000
_cell.length_c   1.000
_cell.angle_alpha   90.00
_cell.angle_beta   90.00
_cell.angle_gamma   90.00
#
_symmetry.space_group_name_H-M   'P 1'
#
loop_
_entity.id
_entity.type
_entity.pdbx_description
1 polymer ?
#
loop_
_entity_poly.entity_id
_entity_poly.type
_entity_poly.pdbx_seq_one_letter_code
_entity_poly.pdbx_strand_id
1 'polypeptide(L)'
;MAGPLLRYDTVDRQGIWRGAALIVTADAGSDYDPSPILTYTWDPIRPTHLSRNASRKFRSGLSMDLGPHPADPHSTSRPDYDSIPAGPNVITKHSQGQEIYVYVGHSGTFTFWRFMLEIPLGQNEMSITYSVNRGLPLHFFVPGRTENLRWAAYSCNGFSSGVNANDFCGPGFHSGYDPVWTDLLAKHAERPFHALVGGGDQLYCDGVIREPEMQEWVSLPKGEKKQNFPLKAEPLLERTARYPDELMLSTVFRTIGSRGYFFFLLFQCFINMDMDGRDDRRHPFQSLIIGADGPFIPFPSHSFLTYLGPQVWMLLLDCRAERKLDQVCSDQTYRIVFGRVSAMPAGVEHLILQLGIPIAYPRMVFLENMLESKMNPLTMLGRSGSLGLSGFVNKFNADAELLDDLNDHWTAKAHKKERNWLVEQMQGYALTRHCRVTFLSGDVHCGAVGLFKTLRQQKEADIPPQLDHRYMLNVVSSAIVNTPPPNAVLTMVASLATKTHRTLHRIATDETMVPLFEKEPNGQPAKSKFIMGRRNWCAVWWENNGDLVFDMRVEIEKGIGRTASYAVRAPPPRWTTS
;
A
#
# COMPACT_ATOMS: atom_id res chain seq x y z
N MET A 1 12.04 13.66 13.17
CA MET A 1 12.91 12.68 12.51
C MET A 1 12.11 11.39 12.32
N ALA A 2 12.28 10.73 11.18
CA ALA A 2 11.83 9.35 10.98
C ALA A 2 13.02 8.43 11.24
N GLY A 3 12.80 7.27 11.87
CA GLY A 3 13.89 6.38 12.31
C GLY A 3 14.64 5.85 11.10
N PRO A 4 15.69 5.04 11.26
CA PRO A 4 16.16 4.26 10.12
C PRO A 4 14.98 3.45 9.55
N LEU A 5 14.46 3.88 8.41
CA LEU A 5 13.35 3.27 7.72
C LEU A 5 13.89 2.06 6.99
N LEU A 6 13.25 0.89 7.13
CA LEU A 6 13.66 -0.33 6.43
C LEU A 6 12.86 -0.52 5.15
N ARG A 7 13.55 -0.96 4.10
CA ARG A 7 12.95 -1.42 2.85
C ARG A 7 13.44 -2.83 2.54
N TYR A 8 12.50 -3.75 2.38
CA TYR A 8 12.77 -5.07 1.81
C TYR A 8 12.80 -4.99 0.28
N ASP A 9 13.75 -5.68 -0.36
CA ASP A 9 13.86 -5.78 -1.82
C ASP A 9 13.47 -7.17 -2.31
N THR A 10 14.30 -8.19 -2.02
CA THR A 10 14.10 -9.58 -2.46
C THR A 10 15.02 -10.54 -1.70
N VAL A 11 14.88 -11.84 -1.98
CA VAL A 11 15.89 -12.86 -1.66
C VAL A 11 16.46 -13.38 -2.98
N ASP A 12 17.78 -13.33 -3.13
CA ASP A 12 18.43 -13.80 -4.35
C ASP A 12 18.55 -15.34 -4.42
N ARG A 13 19.06 -15.85 -5.55
CA ARG A 13 19.19 -17.30 -5.78
C ARG A 13 20.15 -17.98 -4.80
N GLN A 14 21.06 -17.23 -4.19
CA GLN A 14 22.00 -17.71 -3.19
C GLN A 14 21.34 -17.82 -1.81
N GLY A 15 20.11 -17.31 -1.64
CA GLY A 15 19.41 -17.25 -0.37
C GLY A 15 19.84 -16.06 0.48
N ILE A 16 20.35 -14.99 -0.14
CA ILE A 16 20.71 -13.75 0.55
C ILE A 16 19.49 -12.84 0.53
N TRP A 17 18.99 -12.50 1.72
CA TRP A 17 18.02 -11.44 1.90
C TRP A 17 18.67 -10.09 1.62
N ARG A 18 18.03 -9.32 0.75
CA ARG A 18 18.46 -8.00 0.32
C ARG A 18 17.43 -6.96 0.75
N GLY A 19 17.95 -5.87 1.29
CA GLY A 19 17.15 -4.72 1.66
C GLY A 19 18.03 -3.50 1.84
N ALA A 20 17.42 -2.43 2.32
CA ALA A 20 18.12 -1.20 2.65
C ALA A 20 17.52 -0.55 3.89
N ALA A 21 18.29 0.33 4.51
CA ALA A 21 17.80 1.30 5.47
C ALA A 21 17.99 2.72 4.94
N LEU A 22 17.12 3.65 5.33
CA LEU A 22 17.23 5.08 5.02
C LEU A 22 17.17 5.89 6.31
N ILE A 23 18.08 6.85 6.48
CA ILE A 23 17.91 7.94 7.45
C ILE A 23 17.90 9.28 6.71
N VAL A 24 17.26 10.27 7.33
CA VAL A 24 17.35 11.67 6.91
C VAL A 24 17.89 12.48 8.08
N THR A 25 19.04 13.11 7.87
CA THR A 25 19.73 13.92 8.87
C THR A 25 19.49 15.39 8.58
N ALA A 26 19.30 16.21 9.62
CA ALA A 26 19.45 17.65 9.48
C ALA A 26 20.95 17.98 9.49
N ASP A 27 21.45 18.66 8.47
CA ASP A 27 22.89 18.92 8.34
C ASP A 27 23.37 19.90 9.41
N ALA A 28 22.48 20.78 9.86
CA ALA A 28 22.72 21.67 10.99
C ALA A 28 23.01 20.85 12.26
N GLY A 29 24.27 20.87 12.70
CA GLY A 29 24.73 20.15 13.89
C GLY A 29 25.12 18.68 13.67
N SER A 30 25.13 18.21 12.42
CA SER A 30 25.67 16.89 12.07
C SER A 30 27.17 16.97 11.75
N ASP A 31 27.92 15.97 12.20
CA ASP A 31 29.29 15.70 11.74
C ASP A 31 29.28 14.39 10.96
N TYR A 32 29.78 14.43 9.72
CA TYR A 32 29.81 13.31 8.80
C TYR A 32 31.22 12.74 8.62
N ASP A 33 32.15 13.03 9.52
CA ASP A 33 33.48 12.39 9.58
C ASP A 33 33.62 11.47 10.82
N PRO A 34 33.56 10.13 10.67
CA PRO A 34 33.31 9.39 9.42
C PRO A 34 31.83 9.41 9.01
N SER A 35 31.57 9.12 7.74
CA SER A 35 30.19 9.03 7.22
C SER A 35 29.36 8.04 8.03
N PRO A 36 28.02 8.21 8.12
CA PRO A 36 27.17 7.33 8.90
C PRO A 36 27.40 5.85 8.57
N ILE A 37 27.42 5.00 9.59
CA ILE A 37 27.57 3.55 9.46
C ILE A 37 26.41 2.86 10.16
N LEU A 38 25.74 1.98 9.43
CA LEU A 38 24.75 1.06 10.00
C LEU A 38 25.44 -0.27 10.32
N THR A 39 25.39 -0.66 11.59
CA THR A 39 25.87 -1.96 12.06
C THR A 39 24.69 -2.88 12.28
N TYR A 40 24.74 -4.10 11.76
CA TYR A 40 23.69 -5.09 11.94
C TYR A 40 24.27 -6.47 12.28
N THR A 41 23.59 -7.14 13.21
CA THR A 41 24.10 -8.30 13.93
C THR A 41 23.00 -9.35 14.09
N TRP A 42 23.34 -10.62 13.86
CA TRP A 42 22.41 -11.74 14.05
C TRP A 42 23.16 -13.02 14.42
N ASP A 43 22.44 -14.01 14.94
CA ASP A 43 22.96 -15.36 15.23
C ASP A 43 22.25 -16.34 14.29
N PRO A 44 22.94 -17.00 13.35
CA PRO A 44 22.34 -17.81 12.29
C PRO A 44 21.76 -19.14 12.78
N ILE A 45 22.12 -19.58 13.99
CA ILE A 45 21.69 -20.86 14.55
C ILE A 45 20.75 -20.72 15.74
N ARG A 46 20.69 -19.53 16.35
CA ARG A 46 19.81 -19.28 17.49
C ARG A 46 18.35 -19.22 17.04
N PRO A 47 17.47 -20.05 17.61
CA PRO A 47 16.05 -19.92 17.37
C PRO A 47 15.57 -18.54 17.83
N THR A 48 14.67 -17.94 17.06
CA THR A 48 14.02 -16.70 17.46
C THR A 48 13.11 -16.96 18.66
N HIS A 49 13.59 -16.66 19.87
CA HIS A 49 12.80 -16.77 21.09
C HIS A 49 11.98 -15.48 21.30
N LEU A 50 10.67 -15.58 21.14
CA LEU A 50 9.76 -14.48 21.48
C LEU A 50 9.72 -14.31 23.01
N SER A 51 10.15 -13.14 23.50
CA SER A 51 10.06 -12.83 24.93
C SER A 51 8.60 -12.74 25.37
N ARG A 52 8.20 -13.60 26.33
CA ARG A 52 6.87 -13.54 26.98
C ARG A 52 6.57 -12.15 27.56
N ASN A 53 7.59 -11.37 27.94
CA ASN A 53 7.41 -10.03 28.49
C ASN A 53 7.03 -8.98 27.45
N ALA A 54 7.48 -9.11 26.19
CA ALA A 54 7.06 -8.22 25.10
C ALA A 54 5.54 -8.33 24.91
N SER A 55 5.02 -9.56 24.80
CA SER A 55 3.56 -9.81 24.65
C SER A 55 2.71 -9.23 25.79
N ARG A 56 3.26 -9.04 27.00
CA ARG A 56 2.56 -8.40 28.13
C ARG A 56 2.50 -6.87 28.02
N LYS A 57 3.55 -6.21 27.51
CA LYS A 57 3.53 -4.77 27.23
C LYS A 57 2.47 -4.42 26.16
N PHE A 58 2.32 -5.28 25.14
CA PHE A 58 1.34 -5.09 24.06
C PHE A 58 -0.11 -5.42 24.46
N ARG A 59 -0.34 -6.13 25.58
CA ARG A 59 -1.70 -6.49 26.04
C ARG A 59 -2.44 -5.37 26.76
N SER A 60 -1.76 -4.28 27.18
CA SER A 60 -2.43 -3.19 27.89
C SER A 60 -3.32 -2.34 26.99
N GLY A 61 -3.17 -2.40 25.66
CA GLY A 61 -4.00 -1.69 24.69
C GLY A 61 -3.90 -0.15 24.77
N LEU A 62 -2.90 0.38 25.47
CA LEU A 62 -2.61 1.80 25.59
C LEU A 62 -1.63 2.23 24.49
N SER A 63 -1.55 3.54 24.21
CA SER A 63 -0.54 4.16 23.34
C SER A 63 0.81 3.57 23.67
N MET A 64 1.54 3.16 22.64
CA MET A 64 2.96 3.04 22.83
C MET A 64 3.52 4.45 22.95
N ASP A 65 4.12 4.74 24.11
CA ASP A 65 5.24 5.65 24.10
C ASP A 65 6.31 4.96 23.26
N LEU A 66 6.34 5.27 21.96
CA LEU A 66 7.46 4.91 21.13
C LEU A 66 8.67 5.44 21.90
N GLY A 67 9.57 4.53 22.28
CA GLY A 67 10.81 4.94 22.95
C GLY A 67 11.45 6.08 22.17
N PRO A 68 12.29 6.91 22.81
CA PRO A 68 12.86 8.07 22.16
C PRO A 68 13.39 7.70 20.80
N HIS A 69 13.13 8.57 19.84
CA HIS A 69 13.44 8.25 18.45
C HIS A 69 14.93 7.84 18.36
N PRO A 70 15.30 6.77 17.63
CA PRO A 70 16.65 6.20 17.64
C PRO A 70 17.76 7.21 17.28
N ALA A 71 17.39 8.25 16.54
CA ALA A 71 18.24 9.38 16.15
C ALA A 71 17.96 10.68 16.93
N ASP A 72 17.15 10.66 17.99
CA ASP A 72 16.91 11.83 18.84
C ASP A 72 18.15 12.14 19.69
N PRO A 73 18.86 13.25 19.44
CA PRO A 73 20.03 13.64 20.23
C PRO A 73 19.67 14.02 21.68
N HIS A 74 18.38 14.24 21.96
CA HIS A 74 17.86 14.55 23.29
C HIS A 74 17.25 13.33 24.00
N SER A 75 17.29 12.15 23.36
CA SER A 75 16.90 10.90 24.00
C SER A 75 17.75 10.65 25.24
N THR A 76 17.10 10.53 26.40
CA THR A 76 17.71 10.05 27.64
C THR A 76 17.60 8.53 27.81
N SER A 77 16.99 7.83 26.84
CA SER A 77 16.88 6.37 26.90
C SER A 77 18.25 5.73 26.72
N ARG A 78 18.61 4.87 27.67
CA ARG A 78 19.81 4.06 27.55
C ARG A 78 19.58 2.99 26.48
N PRO A 79 20.50 2.83 25.51
CA PRO A 79 20.41 1.73 24.57
C PRO A 79 20.44 0.41 25.34
N ASP A 80 19.48 -0.48 25.04
CA ASP A 80 19.44 -1.82 25.62
C ASP A 80 20.47 -2.71 24.91
N TYR A 81 21.74 -2.54 25.26
CA TYR A 81 22.84 -3.31 24.68
C TYR A 81 22.74 -4.81 24.99
N ASP A 82 21.97 -5.21 26.00
CA ASP A 82 21.72 -6.63 26.32
C ASP A 82 20.85 -7.31 25.24
N SER A 83 20.15 -6.53 24.42
CA SER A 83 19.40 -7.03 23.26
C SER A 83 20.28 -7.36 22.04
N ILE A 84 21.55 -6.96 22.03
CA ILE A 84 22.48 -7.30 20.96
C ILE A 84 22.91 -8.76 21.13
N PRO A 85 22.73 -9.61 20.10
CA PRO A 85 23.18 -11.00 20.18
C PRO A 85 24.67 -11.08 20.52
N ALA A 86 25.00 -11.84 21.57
CA ALA A 86 26.37 -12.22 21.91
C ALA A 86 26.50 -13.74 21.87
N GLY A 87 27.62 -14.23 21.35
CA GLY A 87 27.91 -15.66 21.23
C GLY A 87 28.93 -15.96 20.14
N PRO A 88 29.47 -17.20 20.09
CA PRO A 88 30.53 -17.57 19.15
C PRO A 88 30.07 -17.61 17.68
N ASN A 89 28.76 -17.72 17.43
CA ASN A 89 28.19 -17.82 16.08
C ASN A 89 27.62 -16.49 15.58
N VAL A 90 27.70 -15.43 16.39
CA VAL A 90 27.15 -14.12 16.03
C VAL A 90 27.93 -13.55 14.85
N ILE A 91 27.20 -13.08 13.85
CA ILE A 91 27.73 -12.39 12.68
C ILE A 91 27.37 -10.92 12.82
N THR A 92 28.36 -10.05 12.67
CA THR A 92 28.19 -8.60 12.59
C THR A 92 28.68 -8.11 11.24
N LYS A 93 27.87 -7.28 10.58
CA LYS A 93 28.22 -6.59 9.35
C LYS A 93 28.04 -5.08 9.52
N HIS A 94 28.73 -4.34 8.67
CA HIS A 94 28.66 -2.89 8.61
C HIS A 94 28.29 -2.47 7.19
N SER A 95 27.36 -1.52 7.07
CA SER A 95 26.97 -0.88 5.83
C SER A 95 27.31 0.60 5.93
N GLN A 96 28.13 1.10 5.00
CA GLN A 96 28.43 2.52 4.92
C GLN A 96 27.24 3.25 4.30
N GLY A 97 26.92 4.42 4.85
CA GLY A 97 25.88 5.29 4.31
C GLY A 97 26.30 5.85 2.97
N GLN A 98 25.47 5.62 1.96
CA GLN A 98 25.54 6.32 0.68
C GLN A 98 24.69 7.57 0.77
N GLU A 99 25.27 8.74 0.58
CA GLU A 99 24.50 9.96 0.36
C GLU A 99 23.71 9.81 -0.95
N ILE A 100 22.39 9.90 -0.87
CA ILE A 100 21.53 9.73 -2.04
C ILE A 100 20.82 10.99 -2.49
N TYR A 101 20.68 11.98 -1.63
CA TYR A 101 20.08 13.27 -1.96
C TYR A 101 20.35 14.28 -0.86
N VAL A 102 20.49 15.55 -1.23
CA VAL A 102 20.56 16.68 -0.30
C VAL A 102 19.41 17.62 -0.63
N TYR A 103 18.48 17.75 0.31
CA TYR A 103 17.37 18.70 0.21
C TYR A 103 17.77 20.02 0.86
N VAL A 104 17.75 21.11 0.10
CA VAL A 104 17.98 22.46 0.61
C VAL A 104 16.64 23.19 0.64
N GLY A 105 16.15 23.51 1.84
CA GLY A 105 14.90 24.24 2.04
C GLY A 105 15.04 25.43 2.96
N HIS A 106 13.97 26.22 3.10
CA HIS A 106 13.93 27.38 4.01
C HIS A 106 14.21 27.03 5.48
N SER A 107 13.85 25.81 5.89
CA SER A 107 14.04 25.28 7.24
C SER A 107 15.42 24.65 7.48
N GLY A 108 16.29 24.65 6.47
CA GLY A 108 17.65 24.11 6.53
C GLY A 108 17.92 23.07 5.44
N THR A 109 19.09 22.46 5.55
CA THR A 109 19.54 21.40 4.65
C THR A 109 19.40 20.03 5.31
N PHE A 110 18.93 19.06 4.54
CA PHE A 110 18.68 17.70 4.99
C PHE A 110 19.30 16.69 4.04
N THR A 111 20.16 15.82 4.55
CA THR A 111 20.83 14.78 3.78
C THR A 111 20.17 13.41 3.96
N PHE A 112 19.97 12.71 2.86
CA PHE A 112 19.39 11.36 2.79
C PHE A 112 20.50 10.34 2.66
N TRP A 113 20.57 9.39 3.59
CA TRP A 113 21.59 8.35 3.62
C TRP A 113 20.97 6.96 3.49
N ARG A 114 21.42 6.20 2.50
CA ARG A 114 20.99 4.82 2.23
C ARG A 114 22.06 3.82 2.66
N PHE A 115 21.65 2.77 3.34
CA PHE A 115 22.51 1.67 3.77
C PHE A 115 22.02 0.36 3.14
N MET A 116 22.84 -0.29 2.32
CA MET A 116 22.47 -1.58 1.72
C MET A 116 22.73 -2.72 2.70
N LEU A 117 21.78 -3.64 2.82
CA LEU A 117 21.79 -4.75 3.78
C LEU A 117 21.78 -6.08 3.05
N GLU A 118 22.68 -6.98 3.45
CA GLU A 118 22.78 -8.35 2.92
C GLU A 118 22.90 -9.38 4.05
N ILE A 119 21.89 -10.25 4.16
CA ILE A 119 21.76 -11.23 5.24
C ILE A 119 21.54 -12.62 4.63
N PRO A 120 22.53 -13.53 4.69
CA PRO A 120 22.33 -14.92 4.29
C PRO A 120 21.27 -15.59 5.17
N LEU A 121 20.20 -16.11 4.56
CA LEU A 121 19.12 -16.76 5.29
C LEU A 121 19.56 -18.11 5.87
N GLY A 122 19.27 -18.30 7.16
CA GLY A 122 19.45 -19.56 7.88
C GLY A 122 18.30 -20.54 7.65
N GLN A 123 18.32 -21.67 8.36
CA GLN A 123 17.24 -22.66 8.29
C GLN A 123 15.96 -22.19 8.99
N ASN A 124 16.10 -21.35 10.01
CA ASN A 124 15.00 -20.85 10.83
C ASN A 124 14.85 -19.33 10.66
N GLU A 125 13.69 -18.80 11.03
CA GLU A 125 13.50 -17.35 11.21
C GLU A 125 14.57 -16.76 12.14
N MET A 126 15.12 -15.62 11.76
CA MET A 126 16.18 -14.92 12.51
C MET A 126 15.75 -13.50 12.88
N SER A 127 16.11 -13.09 14.10
CA SER A 127 16.07 -11.69 14.52
C SER A 127 17.37 -10.98 14.16
N ILE A 128 17.26 -9.83 13.51
CA ILE A 128 18.38 -8.99 13.11
C ILE A 128 18.35 -7.73 13.96
N THR A 129 19.40 -7.52 14.75
CA THR A 129 19.58 -6.28 15.53
C THR A 129 20.41 -5.29 14.73
N TYR A 130 20.00 -4.03 14.65
CA TYR A 130 20.73 -3.01 13.90
C TYR A 130 20.74 -1.65 14.61
N SER A 131 21.78 -0.86 14.36
CA SER A 131 21.90 0.51 14.87
C SER A 131 22.74 1.37 13.92
N VAL A 132 22.45 2.67 13.91
CA VAL A 132 23.24 3.68 13.20
C VAL A 132 24.21 4.33 14.18
N ASN A 133 25.50 4.41 13.85
CA ASN A 133 26.54 5.07 14.66
C ASN A 133 26.56 4.68 16.15
N ARG A 134 26.23 3.42 16.46
CA ARG A 134 26.09 2.89 17.84
C ARG A 134 24.96 3.56 18.66
N GLY A 135 23.97 4.12 17.98
CA GLY A 135 22.74 4.62 18.59
C GLY A 135 21.83 3.50 19.10
N LEU A 136 20.56 3.82 19.35
CA LEU A 136 19.57 2.88 19.88
C LEU A 136 19.45 1.63 18.99
N PRO A 137 19.65 0.41 19.52
CA PRO A 137 19.45 -0.82 18.76
C PRO A 137 17.97 -1.03 18.46
N LEU A 138 17.70 -1.42 17.23
CA LEU A 138 16.38 -1.80 16.71
C LEU A 138 16.45 -3.23 16.19
N HIS A 139 15.29 -3.84 15.96
CA HIS A 139 15.22 -5.20 15.46
C HIS A 139 14.18 -5.36 14.35
N PHE A 140 14.45 -6.29 13.45
CA PHE A 140 13.47 -6.82 12.48
C PHE A 140 13.72 -8.31 12.28
N PHE A 141 12.82 -8.98 11.58
CA PHE A 141 12.84 -10.43 11.40
C PHE A 141 12.94 -10.80 9.93
N VAL A 142 13.74 -11.82 9.64
CA VAL A 142 13.86 -12.44 8.31
C VAL A 142 13.46 -13.92 8.39
N PRO A 143 12.79 -14.46 7.36
CA PRO A 143 12.28 -15.84 7.40
C PRO A 143 13.41 -16.87 7.32
N GLY A 144 13.09 -18.13 7.65
CA GLY A 144 13.95 -19.24 7.25
C GLY A 144 14.03 -19.40 5.74
N ARG A 145 15.12 -19.95 5.23
CA ARG A 145 15.39 -20.10 3.78
C ARG A 145 14.30 -20.87 3.03
N THR A 146 13.63 -21.81 3.68
CA THR A 146 12.56 -22.64 3.10
C THR A 146 11.16 -22.17 3.50
N GLU A 147 11.04 -21.03 4.19
CA GLU A 147 9.77 -20.52 4.67
C GLU A 147 9.26 -19.39 3.77
N ASN A 148 7.94 -19.31 3.60
CA ASN A 148 7.33 -18.10 3.06
C ASN A 148 7.29 -17.01 4.13
N LEU A 149 7.46 -15.76 3.68
CA LEU A 149 7.30 -14.59 4.52
C LEU A 149 5.86 -14.55 5.03
N ARG A 150 5.74 -14.34 6.34
CA ARG A 150 4.58 -13.68 6.95
C ARG A 150 4.68 -12.19 6.74
N TRP A 151 3.61 -11.54 6.32
CA TRP A 151 3.59 -10.11 6.05
C TRP A 151 2.24 -9.50 6.41
N ALA A 152 2.20 -8.18 6.53
CA ALA A 152 0.98 -7.42 6.77
C ALA A 152 0.74 -6.41 5.65
N ALA A 153 -0.51 -6.13 5.34
CA ALA A 153 -0.95 -5.11 4.40
C ALA A 153 -1.74 -4.01 5.10
N TYR A 154 -1.57 -2.77 4.64
CA TYR A 154 -2.35 -1.62 5.10
C TYR A 154 -2.58 -0.64 3.95
N SER A 155 -3.53 0.27 4.10
CA SER A 155 -3.76 1.38 3.18
C SER A 155 -4.23 2.62 3.95
N CYS A 156 -4.12 3.79 3.34
CA CYS A 156 -4.68 5.04 3.87
C CYS A 156 -4.17 5.38 5.28
N ASN A 157 -2.86 5.65 5.35
CA ASN A 157 -2.12 5.89 6.59
C ASN A 157 -2.22 7.35 7.10
N GLY A 158 -3.22 8.10 6.66
CA GLY A 158 -3.44 9.47 7.05
C GLY A 158 -4.91 9.81 7.11
N PHE A 159 -5.20 11.02 7.58
CA PHE A 159 -6.55 11.55 7.60
C PHE A 159 -6.75 12.52 6.44
N SER A 160 -7.88 12.37 5.75
CA SER A 160 -8.31 13.34 4.74
C SER A 160 -8.52 14.71 5.36
N SER A 161 -8.37 15.75 4.53
CA SER A 161 -8.49 17.12 4.99
C SER A 161 -9.91 17.40 5.52
N GLY A 162 -10.03 17.79 6.79
CA GLY A 162 -11.32 18.03 7.46
C GLY A 162 -11.75 16.93 8.43
N VAL A 163 -11.05 15.80 8.51
CA VAL A 163 -11.26 14.79 9.55
C VAL A 163 -10.48 15.18 10.81
N ASN A 164 -11.16 15.22 11.96
CA ASN A 164 -10.50 15.44 13.24
C ASN A 164 -9.90 14.13 13.75
N ALA A 165 -8.57 14.02 13.75
CA ALA A 165 -7.87 12.83 14.24
C ALA A 165 -8.25 12.46 15.69
N ASN A 166 -8.58 13.45 16.53
CA ASN A 166 -8.94 13.21 17.93
C ASN A 166 -10.24 12.40 18.08
N ASP A 167 -11.12 12.39 17.08
CA ASP A 167 -12.34 11.58 17.09
C ASP A 167 -12.06 10.06 17.04
N PHE A 168 -10.83 9.70 16.69
CA PHE A 168 -10.31 8.34 16.61
C PHE A 168 -9.30 8.03 17.72
N CYS A 169 -9.05 8.97 18.64
CA CYS A 169 -8.12 8.82 19.75
C CYS A 169 -8.88 8.33 20.99
N GLY A 170 -9.02 7.01 21.15
CA GLY A 170 -9.65 6.43 22.34
C GLY A 170 -8.80 6.62 23.60
N PRO A 171 -9.36 6.30 24.79
CA PRO A 171 -8.65 6.44 26.06
C PRO A 171 -7.31 5.70 26.03
N GLY A 172 -6.25 6.42 26.39
CA GLY A 172 -4.91 5.87 26.47
C GLY A 172 -4.07 6.00 25.22
N PHE A 173 -4.58 6.52 24.09
CA PHE A 173 -3.80 6.85 22.89
C PHE A 173 -3.31 8.30 22.88
N HIS A 174 -2.19 8.59 22.22
CA HIS A 174 -1.68 9.96 22.05
C HIS A 174 -2.25 10.65 20.82
N SER A 175 -2.56 9.86 19.78
CA SER A 175 -3.11 10.35 18.52
C SER A 175 -4.16 9.39 17.96
N GLY A 176 -5.00 9.89 17.05
CA GLY A 176 -5.96 9.07 16.30
C GLY A 176 -5.33 8.09 15.31
N TYR A 177 -4.02 8.21 15.03
CA TYR A 177 -3.26 7.32 14.16
C TYR A 177 -2.90 6.02 14.91
N ASP A 178 -2.61 6.12 16.20
CA ASP A 178 -2.02 5.05 17.01
C ASP A 178 -2.88 3.77 17.18
N PRO A 179 -4.22 3.82 17.31
CA PRO A 179 -4.98 2.67 17.81
C PRO A 179 -4.82 1.40 16.97
N VAL A 180 -5.03 1.47 15.66
CA VAL A 180 -5.00 0.28 14.80
C VAL A 180 -3.56 -0.16 14.51
N TRP A 181 -2.61 0.78 14.46
CA TRP A 181 -1.18 0.47 14.41
C TRP A 181 -0.70 -0.28 15.65
N THR A 182 -1.21 0.08 16.83
CA THR A 182 -0.88 -0.60 18.09
C THR A 182 -1.36 -2.05 18.09
N ASP A 183 -2.55 -2.32 17.53
CA ASP A 183 -3.03 -3.70 17.33
C ASP A 183 -2.12 -4.49 16.38
N LEU A 184 -1.70 -3.90 15.25
CA LEU A 184 -0.75 -4.52 14.31
C LEU A 184 0.58 -4.84 15.00
N LEU A 185 1.13 -3.89 15.75
CA LEU A 185 2.40 -4.06 16.47
C LEU A 185 2.29 -5.10 17.59
N ALA A 186 1.13 -5.19 18.26
CA ALA A 186 0.85 -6.27 19.19
C ALA A 186 0.86 -7.64 18.50
N LYS A 187 0.28 -7.76 17.29
CA LYS A 187 0.32 -9.00 16.50
C LYS A 187 1.70 -9.33 15.97
N HIS A 188 2.47 -8.33 15.55
CA HIS A 188 3.88 -8.50 15.20
C HIS A 188 4.69 -9.03 16.39
N ALA A 189 4.45 -8.55 17.60
CA ALA A 189 5.13 -9.04 18.81
C ALA A 189 4.69 -10.47 19.23
N GLU A 190 3.46 -10.87 18.91
CA GLU A 190 2.97 -12.24 19.12
C GLU A 190 3.57 -13.23 18.11
N ARG A 191 3.66 -12.82 16.83
CA ARG A 191 4.23 -13.60 15.74
C ARG A 191 4.78 -12.63 14.68
N PRO A 192 6.11 -12.53 14.50
CA PRO A 192 6.68 -11.51 13.65
C PRO A 192 6.22 -11.58 12.20
N PHE A 193 6.00 -10.39 11.65
CA PHE A 193 5.88 -10.14 10.22
C PHE A 193 7.27 -9.77 9.68
N HIS A 194 7.63 -10.29 8.52
CA HIS A 194 8.91 -10.02 7.85
C HIS A 194 8.81 -8.84 6.87
N ALA A 195 7.60 -8.49 6.44
CA ALA A 195 7.35 -7.38 5.53
C ALA A 195 6.02 -6.69 5.84
N LEU A 196 5.94 -5.42 5.47
CA LEU A 196 4.75 -4.59 5.51
C LEU A 196 4.52 -4.03 4.10
N VAL A 197 3.31 -4.17 3.57
CA VAL A 197 2.96 -3.82 2.18
C VAL A 197 1.89 -2.74 2.19
N GLY A 198 2.21 -1.58 1.60
CA GLY A 198 1.25 -0.50 1.43
C GLY A 198 0.34 -0.71 0.21
N GLY A 199 -0.96 -0.51 0.40
CA GLY A 199 -2.03 -0.81 -0.56
C GLY A 199 -2.66 0.40 -1.24
N GLY A 200 -2.08 1.60 -1.11
CA GLY A 200 -2.66 2.88 -1.56
C GLY A 200 -2.65 3.92 -0.45
N ASP A 201 -2.64 5.21 -0.80
CA ASP A 201 -2.69 6.33 0.13
C ASP A 201 -1.70 6.24 1.32
N GLN A 202 -0.42 6.12 0.99
CA GLN A 202 0.65 5.99 2.00
C GLN A 202 1.18 7.34 2.47
N LEU A 203 1.14 8.35 1.59
CA LEU A 203 1.62 9.70 1.82
C LEU A 203 0.49 10.68 1.51
N TYR A 204 0.17 11.55 2.46
CA TYR A 204 -0.86 12.57 2.32
C TYR A 204 -0.19 13.93 2.17
N CYS A 205 -0.38 14.57 1.01
CA CYS A 205 0.17 15.89 0.71
C CYS A 205 -0.90 16.89 0.26
N ASP A 206 -2.18 16.55 0.45
CA ASP A 206 -3.33 17.37 0.05
C ASP A 206 -3.32 18.77 0.66
N GLY A 207 -2.61 18.96 1.78
CA GLY A 207 -2.40 20.27 2.39
C GLY A 207 -1.75 21.29 1.46
N VAL A 208 -1.00 20.86 0.44
CA VAL A 208 -0.31 21.77 -0.49
C VAL A 208 -1.25 22.77 -1.17
N ILE A 209 -2.49 22.37 -1.46
CA ILE A 209 -3.46 23.24 -2.11
C ILE A 209 -3.90 24.40 -1.20
N ARG A 210 -3.55 24.36 0.09
CA ARG A 210 -3.84 25.39 1.09
C ARG A 210 -2.67 26.35 1.29
N GLU A 211 -1.52 26.08 0.69
CA GLU A 211 -0.37 26.98 0.76
C GLU A 211 -0.67 28.32 0.09
N PRO A 212 -0.17 29.45 0.63
CA PRO A 212 -0.43 30.79 0.09
C PRO A 212 -0.13 30.92 -1.41
N GLU A 213 0.95 30.31 -1.87
CA GLU A 213 1.42 30.31 -3.25
C GLU A 213 0.44 29.62 -4.21
N MET A 214 -0.37 28.68 -3.69
CA MET A 214 -1.34 27.93 -4.46
C MET A 214 -2.71 28.61 -4.54
N GLN A 215 -3.01 29.57 -3.66
CA GLN A 215 -4.37 30.14 -3.54
C GLN A 215 -4.83 30.90 -4.79
N GLU A 216 -3.91 31.63 -5.45
CA GLU A 216 -4.22 32.33 -6.72
C GLU A 216 -4.69 31.32 -7.77
N TRP A 217 -3.94 30.23 -7.93
CA TRP A 217 -4.26 29.18 -8.90
C TRP A 217 -5.53 28.39 -8.53
N VAL A 218 -5.70 28.04 -7.26
CA VAL A 218 -6.87 27.29 -6.77
C VAL A 218 -8.16 28.05 -7.05
N SER A 219 -8.14 29.37 -6.86
CA SER A 219 -9.29 30.25 -7.04
C SER A 219 -9.68 30.48 -8.52
N LEU A 220 -8.80 30.16 -9.47
CA LEU A 220 -9.11 30.32 -10.89
C LEU A 220 -10.20 29.33 -11.36
N PRO A 221 -11.17 29.81 -12.16
CA PRO A 221 -12.13 28.92 -12.82
C PRO A 221 -11.42 27.99 -13.80
N LYS A 222 -12.02 26.83 -14.08
CA LYS A 222 -11.53 25.91 -15.11
C LYS A 222 -11.46 26.64 -16.47
N GLY A 223 -10.34 26.49 -17.19
CA GLY A 223 -10.14 27.07 -18.52
C GLY A 223 -8.68 27.42 -18.80
N GLU A 224 -8.44 28.02 -19.96
CA GLU A 224 -7.10 28.34 -20.49
C GLU A 224 -6.22 29.13 -19.50
N LYS A 225 -6.81 30.06 -18.75
CA LYS A 225 -6.10 30.84 -17.72
C LYS A 225 -5.54 29.98 -16.58
N LYS A 226 -6.25 28.92 -16.18
CA LYS A 226 -5.80 27.99 -15.12
C LYS A 226 -4.76 27.00 -15.65
N GLN A 227 -4.88 26.63 -16.93
CA GLN A 227 -3.93 25.77 -17.64
C GLN A 227 -2.58 26.48 -17.87
N ASN A 228 -2.62 27.75 -18.25
CA ASN A 228 -1.42 28.55 -18.56
C ASN A 228 -0.88 29.34 -17.37
N PHE A 229 -1.31 29.02 -16.14
CA PHE A 229 -0.90 29.76 -14.96
C PHE A 229 0.61 29.57 -14.67
N PRO A 230 1.39 30.66 -14.59
CA PRO A 230 2.81 30.58 -14.29
C PRO A 230 3.05 30.38 -12.79
N LEU A 231 3.90 29.41 -12.42
CA LEU A 231 4.40 29.28 -11.06
C LEU A 231 5.47 30.35 -10.81
N LYS A 232 5.20 31.29 -9.88
CA LYS A 232 6.10 32.43 -9.57
C LYS A 232 7.27 32.07 -8.62
N ALA A 233 7.24 30.89 -8.00
CA ALA A 233 8.30 30.28 -7.18
C ALA A 233 8.12 28.76 -7.24
N GLU A 234 9.20 27.96 -7.10
CA GLU A 234 9.11 26.48 -7.05
C GLU A 234 8.32 26.05 -5.80
N PRO A 235 7.10 25.51 -5.92
CA PRO A 235 6.38 24.94 -4.80
C PRO A 235 6.65 23.43 -4.72
N LEU A 236 6.61 22.90 -3.51
CA LEU A 236 6.69 21.48 -3.23
C LEU A 236 5.29 20.85 -3.18
N LEU A 237 5.15 19.69 -3.84
CA LEU A 237 4.21 18.58 -3.54
C LEU A 237 2.75 18.63 -4.06
N GLU A 238 2.06 17.49 -3.94
CA GLU A 238 1.42 16.65 -4.98
C GLU A 238 -0.12 16.76 -5.16
N ARG A 239 -0.61 16.60 -6.40
CA ARG A 239 -1.91 16.06 -6.87
C ARG A 239 -2.02 16.15 -8.40
N THR A 240 -1.59 15.12 -9.15
CA THR A 240 -1.72 15.12 -10.63
C THR A 240 -2.04 13.77 -11.25
N ALA A 241 -3.30 13.38 -11.26
CA ALA A 241 -3.70 12.24 -12.09
C ALA A 241 -5.08 12.37 -12.75
N ARG A 242 -5.81 13.48 -12.53
CA ARG A 242 -7.28 13.48 -12.64
C ARG A 242 -7.86 14.72 -13.33
N TYR A 243 -7.19 15.14 -14.38
CA TYR A 243 -7.62 16.29 -15.18
C TYR A 243 -7.48 15.98 -16.67
N PRO A 244 -8.21 16.67 -17.56
CA PRO A 244 -7.97 16.56 -19.00
C PRO A 244 -6.49 16.71 -19.30
N ASP A 245 -5.98 16.01 -20.32
CA ASP A 245 -4.56 16.02 -20.68
C ASP A 245 -3.97 17.43 -20.71
N GLU A 246 -4.72 18.41 -21.22
CA GLU A 246 -4.34 19.83 -21.23
C GLU A 246 -4.00 20.41 -19.84
N LEU A 247 -4.78 20.06 -18.81
CA LEU A 247 -4.56 20.54 -17.45
C LEU A 247 -3.51 19.68 -16.73
N MET A 248 -3.44 18.38 -17.01
CA MET A 248 -2.33 17.52 -16.56
C MET A 248 -0.97 17.96 -17.11
N LEU A 249 -0.97 18.55 -18.30
CA LEU A 249 0.20 19.14 -18.94
C LEU A 249 0.54 20.55 -18.45
N SER A 250 -0.34 21.20 -17.67
CA SER A 250 -0.05 22.52 -17.11
C SER A 250 1.18 22.49 -16.21
N THR A 251 1.88 23.63 -16.15
CA THR A 251 3.10 23.77 -15.34
C THR A 251 2.86 23.43 -13.87
N VAL A 252 1.72 23.86 -13.31
CA VAL A 252 1.36 23.57 -11.92
C VAL A 252 1.26 22.08 -11.69
N PHE A 253 0.47 21.39 -12.51
CA PHE A 253 0.31 19.95 -12.41
C PHE A 253 1.67 19.23 -12.58
N ARG A 254 2.34 19.41 -13.72
CA ARG A 254 3.58 18.67 -13.99
C ARG A 254 4.63 18.82 -12.89
N THR A 255 4.80 20.04 -12.35
CA THR A 255 5.73 20.29 -11.24
C THR A 255 5.33 19.52 -9.98
N ILE A 256 4.08 19.66 -9.57
CA ILE A 256 3.50 19.01 -8.38
C ILE A 256 3.64 17.49 -8.47
N GLY A 257 3.27 16.90 -9.62
CA GLY A 257 3.34 15.46 -9.87
C GLY A 257 4.76 14.93 -9.93
N SER A 258 5.63 15.66 -10.63
CA SER A 258 7.06 15.34 -10.73
C SER A 258 7.73 15.33 -9.37
N ARG A 259 7.44 16.32 -8.50
CA ARG A 259 8.02 16.39 -7.16
C ARG A 259 7.42 15.34 -6.22
N GLY A 260 6.11 15.11 -6.29
CA GLY A 260 5.45 14.03 -5.53
C GLY A 260 6.05 12.67 -5.85
N TYR A 261 6.15 12.32 -7.14
CA TYR A 261 6.72 11.06 -7.58
C TYR A 261 8.21 10.93 -7.20
N PHE A 262 9.00 12.00 -7.34
CA PHE A 262 10.39 12.03 -6.90
C PHE A 262 10.52 11.72 -5.41
N PHE A 263 9.77 12.40 -4.55
CA PHE A 263 9.84 12.17 -3.10
C PHE A 263 9.24 10.82 -2.69
N PHE A 264 8.26 10.30 -3.43
CA PHE A 264 7.79 8.92 -3.25
C PHE A 264 8.93 7.92 -3.52
N LEU A 265 9.62 8.03 -4.66
CA LEU A 265 10.77 7.17 -4.96
C LEU A 265 11.86 7.30 -3.89
N LEU A 266 12.17 8.53 -3.46
CA LEU A 266 13.23 8.79 -2.49
C LEU A 266 12.88 8.26 -1.09
N PHE A 267 11.70 8.59 -0.55
CA PHE A 267 11.34 8.24 0.82
C PHE A 267 10.72 6.85 0.97
N GLN A 268 9.88 6.40 0.03
CA GLN A 268 9.22 5.09 0.14
C GLN A 268 10.00 3.99 -0.56
N CYS A 269 10.69 4.30 -1.65
CA CYS A 269 11.47 3.31 -2.40
C CYS A 269 12.98 3.41 -2.15
N PHE A 270 13.50 4.47 -1.52
CA PHE A 270 14.95 4.69 -1.33
C PHE A 270 15.72 4.74 -2.67
N ILE A 271 15.07 5.26 -3.71
CA ILE A 271 15.58 5.37 -5.08
C ILE A 271 15.80 6.85 -5.39
N ASN A 272 16.98 7.18 -5.88
CA ASN A 272 17.22 8.42 -6.61
C ASN A 272 17.66 8.07 -8.03
N MET A 273 16.79 8.28 -9.02
CA MET A 273 17.06 7.90 -10.40
C MET A 273 18.30 8.57 -11.00
N ASP A 274 18.64 9.79 -10.59
CA ASP A 274 19.80 10.50 -11.13
C ASP A 274 21.09 9.78 -10.73
N MET A 275 21.08 9.08 -9.61
CA MET A 275 22.21 8.27 -9.15
C MET A 275 22.10 6.80 -9.51
N ASP A 276 20.92 6.20 -9.32
CA ASP A 276 20.69 4.77 -9.49
C ASP A 276 20.48 4.37 -10.96
N GLY A 277 20.17 5.35 -11.81
CA GLY A 277 20.00 5.19 -13.24
C GLY A 277 18.66 4.60 -13.66
N ARG A 278 18.49 4.46 -14.98
CA ARG A 278 17.27 3.94 -15.62
C ARG A 278 17.38 2.49 -16.12
N ASP A 279 18.50 1.81 -15.87
CA ASP A 279 18.71 0.41 -16.23
C ASP A 279 18.43 -0.50 -15.02
N ASP A 280 17.24 -1.08 -15.00
CA ASP A 280 16.77 -1.95 -13.92
C ASP A 280 17.63 -3.21 -13.71
N ARG A 281 18.48 -3.59 -14.68
CA ARG A 281 19.39 -4.75 -14.57
C ARG A 281 20.66 -4.45 -13.80
N ARG A 282 21.03 -3.18 -13.67
CA ARG A 282 22.22 -2.69 -12.95
C ARG A 282 21.85 -1.93 -11.68
N HIS A 283 20.56 -1.87 -11.38
CA HIS A 283 20.03 -1.12 -10.26
C HIS A 283 20.37 -1.80 -8.93
N PRO A 284 20.59 -1.05 -7.82
CA PRO A 284 20.90 -1.63 -6.51
C PRO A 284 19.79 -2.52 -5.97
N PHE A 285 18.54 -2.29 -6.39
CA PHE A 285 17.37 -3.08 -6.01
C PHE A 285 16.98 -4.03 -7.15
N GLN A 286 17.08 -5.33 -6.89
CA GLN A 286 16.93 -6.38 -7.90
C GLN A 286 15.47 -6.70 -8.22
N SER A 287 14.54 -6.39 -7.30
CA SER A 287 13.11 -6.54 -7.55
C SER A 287 12.56 -5.48 -8.52
N LEU A 288 13.27 -4.36 -8.72
CA LEU A 288 12.80 -3.25 -9.53
C LEU A 288 12.64 -3.65 -11.00
N ILE A 289 11.57 -3.13 -11.60
CA ILE A 289 11.25 -3.17 -13.01
C ILE A 289 10.97 -1.74 -13.45
N ILE A 290 11.80 -1.21 -14.35
CA ILE A 290 11.61 0.12 -14.94
C ILE A 290 10.83 -0.03 -16.24
N GLY A 291 9.65 0.60 -16.30
CA GLY A 291 8.76 0.57 -17.46
C GLY A 291 8.97 1.74 -18.42
N ALA A 292 7.91 2.15 -19.10
CA ALA A 292 7.91 3.29 -20.02
C ALA A 292 7.87 4.63 -19.27
N ASP A 293 8.32 5.69 -19.95
CA ASP A 293 8.22 7.07 -19.47
C ASP A 293 6.74 7.49 -19.33
N GLY A 294 6.44 8.18 -18.22
CA GLY A 294 5.12 8.74 -17.98
C GLY A 294 4.76 9.87 -18.96
N PRO A 295 3.47 10.05 -19.32
CA PRO A 295 3.03 11.12 -20.20
C PRO A 295 3.05 12.51 -19.54
N PHE A 296 2.92 12.55 -18.20
CA PHE A 296 2.79 13.79 -17.43
C PHE A 296 3.90 13.96 -16.38
N ILE A 297 4.36 12.84 -15.81
CA ILE A 297 5.44 12.77 -14.83
C ILE A 297 6.73 12.44 -15.59
N PRO A 298 7.82 13.21 -15.45
CA PRO A 298 9.06 13.03 -16.22
C PRO A 298 9.93 11.86 -15.71
N PHE A 299 9.29 10.80 -15.22
CA PHE A 299 9.92 9.59 -14.69
C PHE A 299 9.28 8.36 -15.38
N PRO A 300 10.06 7.30 -15.64
CA PRO A 300 9.50 6.01 -16.00
C PRO A 300 8.74 5.40 -14.83
N SER A 301 7.87 4.42 -15.12
CA SER A 301 7.21 3.66 -14.07
C SER A 301 8.17 2.74 -13.30
N HIS A 302 7.92 2.57 -12.00
CA HIS A 302 8.74 1.78 -11.08
C HIS A 302 7.91 0.68 -10.43
N SER A 303 7.83 -0.47 -11.10
CA SER A 303 7.16 -1.67 -10.57
C SER A 303 8.17 -2.57 -9.85
N PHE A 304 7.69 -3.47 -8.98
CA PHE A 304 8.56 -4.38 -8.24
C PHE A 304 8.04 -5.81 -8.31
N LEU A 305 8.93 -6.76 -8.64
CA LEU A 305 8.64 -8.19 -8.55
C LEU A 305 9.49 -8.81 -7.43
N THR A 306 8.88 -8.95 -6.26
CA THR A 306 9.56 -9.34 -5.03
C THR A 306 9.27 -10.79 -4.64
N TYR A 307 10.30 -11.46 -4.13
CA TYR A 307 10.20 -12.78 -3.52
C TYR A 307 9.49 -12.67 -2.17
N LEU A 308 8.43 -13.44 -1.93
CA LEU A 308 7.81 -13.57 -0.61
C LEU A 308 7.97 -14.97 -0.02
N GLY A 309 8.80 -15.81 -0.63
CA GLY A 309 9.03 -17.18 -0.20
C GLY A 309 9.18 -18.15 -1.36
N PRO A 310 9.51 -19.42 -1.09
CA PRO A 310 9.73 -20.39 -2.16
C PRO A 310 8.50 -20.59 -3.05
N GLN A 311 7.29 -20.44 -2.48
CA GLN A 311 6.03 -20.64 -3.20
C GLN A 311 5.34 -19.33 -3.60
N VAL A 312 5.68 -18.19 -2.97
CA VAL A 312 4.90 -16.96 -3.08
C VAL A 312 5.76 -15.80 -3.60
N TRP A 313 5.25 -15.12 -4.63
CA TRP A 313 5.85 -13.90 -5.19
C TRP A 313 4.81 -12.80 -5.27
N MET A 314 5.25 -11.54 -5.24
CA MET A 314 4.38 -10.37 -5.37
C MET A 314 4.88 -9.43 -6.46
N LEU A 315 3.99 -9.07 -7.37
CA LEU A 315 4.15 -7.96 -8.29
C LEU A 315 3.44 -6.73 -7.70
N LEU A 316 4.20 -5.68 -7.39
CA LEU A 316 3.69 -4.34 -7.10
C LEU A 316 3.74 -3.54 -8.40
N LEU A 317 2.58 -3.32 -9.02
CA LEU A 317 2.50 -2.66 -10.31
C LEU A 317 2.32 -1.15 -10.11
N ASP A 318 3.23 -0.36 -10.69
CA ASP A 318 3.08 1.09 -10.71
C ASP A 318 1.96 1.49 -11.66
N CYS A 319 0.84 1.88 -11.06
CA CYS A 319 -0.36 2.30 -11.76
C CYS A 319 -0.50 3.83 -11.82
N ARG A 320 0.53 4.61 -11.46
CA ARG A 320 0.46 6.07 -11.34
C ARG A 320 1.34 6.80 -12.35
N ALA A 321 2.58 6.38 -12.57
CA ALA A 321 3.52 7.10 -13.44
C ALA A 321 3.00 7.32 -14.87
N GLU A 322 2.29 6.33 -15.41
CA GLU A 322 1.80 6.31 -16.80
C GLU A 322 0.31 6.60 -16.94
N ARG A 323 -0.37 6.95 -15.83
CA ARG A 323 -1.83 7.06 -15.80
C ARG A 323 -2.33 8.24 -16.63
N LYS A 324 -3.33 7.97 -17.44
CA LYS A 324 -4.19 8.90 -18.19
C LYS A 324 -5.65 8.62 -17.84
N LEU A 325 -6.56 9.40 -18.41
CA LEU A 325 -8.00 9.19 -18.23
C LEU A 325 -8.49 7.81 -18.72
N ASP A 326 -7.87 7.26 -19.77
CA ASP A 326 -8.28 6.03 -20.45
C ASP A 326 -7.22 4.92 -20.43
N GLN A 327 -6.13 5.13 -19.69
CA GLN A 327 -4.99 4.21 -19.60
C GLN A 327 -4.39 4.25 -18.19
N VAL A 328 -4.15 3.10 -17.57
CA VAL A 328 -3.45 2.99 -16.29
C VAL A 328 -1.96 2.72 -16.51
N CYS A 329 -1.62 1.71 -17.31
CA CYS A 329 -0.25 1.35 -17.71
C CYS A 329 -0.16 1.26 -19.23
N SER A 330 1.00 1.59 -19.82
CA SER A 330 1.19 1.39 -21.26
C SER A 330 1.40 -0.08 -21.63
N ASP A 331 1.12 -0.41 -22.89
CA ASP A 331 1.45 -1.71 -23.48
C ASP A 331 2.95 -2.04 -23.34
N GLN A 332 3.83 -1.05 -23.41
CA GLN A 332 5.27 -1.23 -23.24
C GLN A 332 5.61 -1.72 -21.84
N THR A 333 5.07 -1.06 -20.81
CA THR A 333 5.27 -1.46 -19.41
C THR A 333 4.71 -2.85 -19.14
N TYR A 334 3.50 -3.15 -19.62
CA TYR A 334 2.94 -4.49 -19.48
C TYR A 334 3.83 -5.56 -20.11
N ARG A 335 4.38 -5.33 -21.31
CA ARG A 335 5.30 -6.27 -21.95
C ARG A 335 6.55 -6.52 -21.12
N ILE A 336 7.15 -5.49 -20.54
CA ILE A 336 8.35 -5.60 -19.70
C ILE A 336 8.02 -6.37 -18.42
N VAL A 337 6.98 -5.94 -17.70
CA VAL A 337 6.54 -6.55 -16.43
C VAL A 337 6.15 -8.01 -16.63
N PHE A 338 5.34 -8.34 -17.63
CA PHE A 338 4.95 -9.73 -17.89
C PHE A 338 6.08 -10.58 -18.42
N GLY A 339 7.07 -9.98 -19.09
CA GLY A 339 8.34 -10.66 -19.39
C GLY A 339 9.04 -11.12 -18.11
N ARG A 340 9.14 -10.26 -17.09
CA ARG A 340 9.73 -10.59 -15.78
C ARG A 340 8.91 -11.63 -15.02
N VAL A 341 7.59 -11.47 -14.98
CA VAL A 341 6.67 -12.42 -14.32
C VAL A 341 6.74 -13.81 -14.97
N SER A 342 6.81 -13.88 -16.30
CA SER A 342 6.94 -15.16 -17.03
C SER A 342 8.29 -15.84 -16.78
N ALA A 343 9.32 -15.06 -16.46
CA ALA A 343 10.67 -15.54 -16.15
C ALA A 343 10.88 -15.96 -14.68
N MET A 344 9.83 -15.92 -13.85
CA MET A 344 9.91 -16.41 -12.47
C MET A 344 10.34 -17.90 -12.42
N PRO A 345 10.98 -18.33 -11.31
CA PRO A 345 11.37 -19.73 -11.14
C PRO A 345 10.19 -20.71 -11.28
N ALA A 346 10.50 -21.96 -11.64
CA ALA A 346 9.53 -23.04 -11.52
C ALA A 346 9.23 -23.33 -10.03
N GLY A 347 8.03 -23.83 -9.74
CA GLY A 347 7.59 -24.12 -8.36
C GLY A 347 6.94 -22.96 -7.61
N VAL A 348 6.82 -21.78 -8.23
CA VAL A 348 6.00 -20.68 -7.68
C VAL A 348 4.52 -21.05 -7.79
N GLU A 349 3.90 -21.30 -6.64
CA GLU A 349 2.48 -21.71 -6.57
C GLU A 349 1.52 -20.52 -6.50
N HIS A 350 2.01 -19.35 -6.09
CA HIS A 350 1.17 -18.17 -5.89
C HIS A 350 1.85 -16.86 -6.33
N LEU A 351 1.17 -16.10 -7.19
CA LEU A 351 1.50 -14.73 -7.55
C LEU A 351 0.46 -13.76 -6.99
N ILE A 352 0.91 -12.78 -6.21
CA ILE A 352 0.07 -11.68 -5.72
C ILE A 352 0.30 -10.45 -6.61
N LEU A 353 -0.77 -9.85 -7.13
CA LEU A 353 -0.71 -8.54 -7.79
C LEU A 353 -1.21 -7.47 -6.83
N GLN A 354 -0.32 -6.61 -6.34
CA GLN A 354 -0.70 -5.44 -5.58
C GLN A 354 -1.04 -4.30 -6.54
N LEU A 355 -2.26 -3.80 -6.43
CA LEU A 355 -2.78 -2.65 -7.18
C LEU A 355 -3.27 -1.62 -6.17
N GLY A 356 -2.94 -0.34 -6.36
CA GLY A 356 -3.34 0.71 -5.40
C GLY A 356 -4.86 0.81 -5.18
N ILE A 357 -5.66 0.41 -6.17
CA ILE A 357 -7.13 0.53 -6.15
C ILE A 357 -7.74 -0.82 -6.54
N PRO A 358 -8.92 -1.20 -6.02
CA PRO A 358 -9.53 -2.51 -6.28
C PRO A 358 -9.82 -2.76 -7.75
N ILE A 359 -9.38 -3.94 -8.23
CA ILE A 359 -9.71 -4.43 -9.57
C ILE A 359 -11.08 -5.12 -9.59
N ALA A 360 -11.54 -5.71 -8.49
CA ALA A 360 -12.87 -6.32 -8.36
C ALA A 360 -13.62 -5.74 -7.16
N TYR A 361 -14.59 -4.87 -7.46
CA TYR A 361 -15.33 -4.10 -6.46
C TYR A 361 -16.70 -3.66 -7.01
N PRO A 362 -17.72 -3.39 -6.16
CA PRO A 362 -19.04 -2.97 -6.63
C PRO A 362 -18.98 -1.72 -7.52
N ARG A 363 -19.64 -1.78 -8.66
CA ARG A 363 -19.60 -0.71 -9.67
C ARG A 363 -20.64 0.35 -9.40
N MET A 364 -20.23 1.61 -9.38
CA MET A 364 -21.11 2.75 -9.09
C MET A 364 -21.48 3.54 -10.35
N VAL A 365 -21.57 2.87 -11.51
CA VAL A 365 -21.91 3.48 -12.82
C VAL A 365 -23.20 4.31 -12.78
N PHE A 366 -24.19 3.95 -11.94
CA PHE A 366 -25.39 4.77 -11.77
C PHE A 366 -25.11 6.11 -11.08
N LEU A 367 -24.24 6.12 -10.06
CA LEU A 367 -23.83 7.32 -9.35
C LEU A 367 -22.96 8.23 -10.24
N GLU A 368 -22.05 7.63 -11.03
CA GLU A 368 -21.28 8.34 -12.07
C GLU A 368 -22.23 9.13 -12.99
N ASN A 369 -23.21 8.45 -13.60
CA ASN A 369 -24.18 9.09 -14.50
C ASN A 369 -25.06 10.15 -13.79
N MET A 370 -25.40 9.94 -12.52
CA MET A 370 -26.23 10.88 -11.74
C MET A 370 -25.47 12.14 -11.35
N LEU A 371 -24.17 12.01 -11.00
CA LEU A 371 -23.28 13.14 -10.66
C LEU A 371 -22.79 13.89 -11.91
N GLU A 372 -22.57 13.19 -13.03
CA GLU A 372 -22.20 13.82 -14.32
C GLU A 372 -23.35 14.60 -14.97
N SER A 373 -24.60 14.31 -14.60
CA SER A 373 -25.78 14.99 -15.16
C SER A 373 -25.83 16.46 -14.73
N LYS A 374 -25.76 17.38 -15.71
CA LYS A 374 -25.94 18.84 -15.52
C LYS A 374 -27.31 19.24 -14.92
N MET A 375 -28.25 18.30 -14.83
CA MET A 375 -29.62 18.48 -14.32
C MET A 375 -29.82 17.71 -13.01
N ASN A 376 -28.95 17.93 -12.01
CA ASN A 376 -29.09 17.29 -10.71
C ASN A 376 -30.04 18.14 -9.80
N PRO A 377 -31.21 17.61 -9.38
CA PRO A 377 -32.16 18.35 -8.52
C PRO A 377 -31.55 18.85 -7.21
N LEU A 378 -30.54 18.14 -6.68
CA LEU A 378 -29.82 18.50 -5.47
C LEU A 378 -28.92 19.73 -5.69
N THR A 379 -28.32 19.87 -6.87
CA THR A 379 -27.51 21.06 -7.23
C THR A 379 -28.36 22.31 -7.46
N MET A 380 -29.62 22.13 -7.86
CA MET A 380 -30.58 23.22 -8.09
C MET A 380 -31.16 23.76 -6.77
N LEU A 381 -31.41 22.89 -5.79
CA LEU A 381 -31.87 23.26 -4.45
C LEU A 381 -30.79 23.94 -3.59
N GLY A 382 -29.50 23.70 -3.86
CA GLY A 382 -28.38 24.33 -3.14
C GLY A 382 -28.07 25.77 -3.57
N ARG A 383 -28.56 26.23 -4.73
CA ARG A 383 -28.32 27.60 -5.24
C ARG A 383 -29.36 28.63 -4.79
N SER A 384 -30.48 28.19 -4.23
CA SER A 384 -31.50 29.04 -3.62
C SER A 384 -31.19 29.23 -2.14
N GLY A 385 -30.35 30.22 -1.81
CA GLY A 385 -29.87 30.51 -0.45
C GLY A 385 -30.93 31.03 0.54
N SER A 386 -32.07 30.36 0.70
CA SER A 386 -33.19 30.81 1.54
C SER A 386 -33.65 29.85 2.63
N LEU A 387 -32.99 28.70 2.82
CA LEU A 387 -33.22 27.83 3.99
C LEU A 387 -31.86 27.41 4.54
N GLY A 388 -31.66 27.47 5.86
CA GLY A 388 -30.41 27.25 6.60
C GLY A 388 -29.68 25.92 6.32
N LEU A 389 -29.12 25.77 5.13
CA LEU A 389 -28.49 24.58 4.57
C LEU A 389 -26.97 24.77 4.42
N SER A 390 -26.33 25.57 5.27
CA SER A 390 -24.87 25.73 5.29
C SER A 390 -24.12 24.39 5.41
N GLY A 391 -24.75 23.36 5.99
CA GLY A 391 -24.23 21.98 6.03
C GLY A 391 -24.26 21.20 4.71
N PHE A 392 -24.92 21.70 3.66
CA PHE A 392 -24.94 21.08 2.32
C PHE A 392 -23.84 21.61 1.39
N VAL A 393 -23.27 22.79 1.65
CA VAL A 393 -22.18 23.33 0.82
C VAL A 393 -20.86 22.57 1.12
N ASN A 394 -20.67 22.08 2.34
CA ASN A 394 -19.61 21.09 2.66
C ASN A 394 -19.77 19.77 1.89
N LYS A 395 -20.97 19.43 1.38
CA LYS A 395 -21.19 18.23 0.56
C LYS A 395 -20.82 18.42 -0.91
N PHE A 396 -20.67 19.65 -1.41
CA PHE A 396 -20.29 19.89 -2.81
C PHE A 396 -18.82 19.52 -3.08
N ASN A 397 -17.93 19.64 -2.08
CA ASN A 397 -16.58 19.08 -2.16
C ASN A 397 -16.61 17.55 -2.07
N ALA A 398 -17.47 16.98 -1.22
CA ALA A 398 -17.62 15.54 -1.08
C ALA A 398 -18.15 14.86 -2.36
N ASP A 399 -19.05 15.50 -3.12
CA ASP A 399 -19.57 14.95 -4.38
C ASP A 399 -18.53 14.98 -5.51
N ALA A 400 -17.67 16.01 -5.53
CA ALA A 400 -16.57 16.11 -6.49
C ALA A 400 -15.42 15.14 -6.17
N GLU A 401 -15.07 14.99 -4.89
CA GLU A 401 -14.09 14.03 -4.37
C GLU A 401 -14.58 12.58 -4.58
N LEU A 402 -15.85 12.30 -4.27
CA LEU A 402 -16.47 11.00 -4.52
C LEU A 402 -16.50 10.66 -6.02
N LEU A 403 -16.85 11.60 -6.90
CA LEU A 403 -16.83 11.36 -8.35
C LEU A 403 -15.41 11.15 -8.90
N ASP A 404 -14.42 11.80 -8.30
CA ASP A 404 -12.99 11.64 -8.63
C ASP A 404 -12.52 10.23 -8.25
N ASP A 405 -12.86 9.78 -7.05
CA ASP A 405 -12.55 8.42 -6.55
C ASP A 405 -13.22 7.33 -7.40
N LEU A 406 -14.47 7.56 -7.82
CA LEU A 406 -15.20 6.63 -8.69
C LEU A 406 -14.54 6.41 -10.05
N ASN A 407 -14.02 7.48 -10.65
CA ASN A 407 -13.37 7.41 -11.96
C ASN A 407 -11.93 6.87 -11.87
N ASP A 408 -11.30 6.95 -10.70
CA ASP A 408 -10.00 6.35 -10.41
C ASP A 408 -10.04 4.81 -10.35
N HIS A 409 -11.23 4.23 -10.17
CA HIS A 409 -11.39 2.79 -10.07
C HIS A 409 -11.08 2.07 -11.39
N TRP A 410 -10.49 0.88 -11.28
CA TRP A 410 -10.39 -0.06 -12.40
C TRP A 410 -11.76 -0.37 -13.02
N THR A 411 -12.82 -0.31 -12.21
CA THR A 411 -14.18 -0.62 -12.64
C THR A 411 -14.87 0.51 -13.40
N ALA A 412 -14.27 1.70 -13.45
CA ALA A 412 -14.74 2.85 -14.21
C ALA A 412 -14.84 2.55 -15.71
N LYS A 413 -15.70 3.28 -16.42
CA LYS A 413 -15.97 3.04 -17.85
C LYS A 413 -14.70 3.14 -18.71
N ALA A 414 -13.82 4.10 -18.42
CA ALA A 414 -12.61 4.36 -19.20
C ALA A 414 -11.58 3.22 -19.06
N HIS A 415 -11.35 2.72 -17.85
CA HIS A 415 -10.36 1.67 -17.57
C HIS A 415 -10.86 0.25 -17.88
N LYS A 416 -12.16 0.07 -18.15
CA LYS A 416 -12.79 -1.25 -18.28
C LYS A 416 -12.13 -2.16 -19.32
N LYS A 417 -11.66 -1.60 -20.45
CA LYS A 417 -11.00 -2.39 -21.51
C LYS A 417 -9.67 -2.97 -21.00
N GLU A 418 -8.81 -2.11 -20.47
CA GLU A 418 -7.50 -2.47 -19.91
C GLU A 418 -7.66 -3.42 -18.71
N ARG A 419 -8.55 -3.10 -17.78
CA ARG A 419 -8.91 -3.97 -16.65
C ARG A 419 -9.22 -5.39 -17.11
N ASN A 420 -10.17 -5.51 -18.05
CA ASN A 420 -10.66 -6.82 -18.47
C ASN A 420 -9.57 -7.59 -19.22
N TRP A 421 -8.70 -6.89 -19.95
CA TRP A 421 -7.53 -7.48 -20.56
C TRP A 421 -6.52 -7.97 -19.50
N LEU A 422 -6.22 -7.18 -18.47
CA LEU A 422 -5.32 -7.56 -17.38
C LEU A 422 -5.82 -8.82 -16.66
N VAL A 423 -7.11 -8.89 -16.32
CA VAL A 423 -7.70 -10.10 -15.71
C VAL A 423 -7.57 -11.31 -16.63
N GLU A 424 -7.83 -11.16 -17.93
CA GLU A 424 -7.67 -12.22 -18.92
C GLU A 424 -6.21 -12.69 -19.02
N GLN A 425 -5.23 -11.77 -19.04
CA GLN A 425 -3.81 -12.12 -19.05
C GLN A 425 -3.41 -12.88 -17.79
N MET A 426 -3.89 -12.47 -16.62
CA MET A 426 -3.60 -13.16 -15.37
C MET A 426 -4.23 -14.56 -15.33
N GLN A 427 -5.43 -14.75 -15.88
CA GLN A 427 -6.05 -16.07 -15.99
C GLN A 427 -5.25 -16.98 -16.93
N GLY A 428 -4.77 -16.44 -18.06
CA GLY A 428 -3.88 -17.15 -18.97
C GLY A 428 -2.55 -17.53 -18.30
N TYR A 429 -1.96 -16.61 -17.54
CA TYR A 429 -0.76 -16.86 -16.74
C TYR A 429 -1.01 -17.97 -15.72
N ALA A 430 -2.10 -17.88 -14.94
CA ALA A 430 -2.45 -18.87 -13.94
C ALA A 430 -2.54 -20.27 -14.56
N LEU A 431 -3.29 -20.41 -15.66
CA LEU A 431 -3.44 -21.67 -16.37
C LEU A 431 -2.09 -22.22 -16.86
N THR A 432 -1.31 -21.39 -17.56
CA THR A 432 -0.05 -21.81 -18.22
C THR A 432 1.05 -22.14 -17.22
N ARG A 433 1.12 -21.42 -16.11
CA ARG A 433 2.19 -21.55 -15.10
C ARG A 433 1.77 -22.39 -13.91
N HIS A 434 0.55 -22.91 -13.91
CA HIS A 434 -0.04 -23.64 -12.79
C HIS A 434 0.15 -22.87 -11.47
N CYS A 435 -0.24 -21.59 -11.48
CA CYS A 435 0.03 -20.64 -10.42
C CYS A 435 -1.27 -19.93 -10.01
N ARG A 436 -1.59 -19.88 -8.72
CA ARG A 436 -2.73 -19.11 -8.21
C ARG A 436 -2.42 -17.62 -8.32
N VAL A 437 -3.37 -16.82 -8.78
CA VAL A 437 -3.28 -15.35 -8.75
C VAL A 437 -4.27 -14.78 -7.74
N THR A 438 -3.79 -13.86 -6.90
CA THR A 438 -4.61 -13.05 -5.99
C THR A 438 -4.25 -11.57 -6.17
N PHE A 439 -5.23 -10.69 -6.06
CA PHE A 439 -5.04 -9.25 -6.05
C PHE A 439 -5.11 -8.70 -4.62
N LEU A 440 -4.23 -7.77 -4.29
CA LEU A 440 -4.26 -6.98 -3.06
C LEU A 440 -4.51 -5.52 -3.42
N SER A 441 -5.45 -4.86 -2.75
CA SER A 441 -5.78 -3.45 -3.01
C SER A 441 -6.23 -2.69 -1.76
N GLY A 442 -6.29 -1.36 -1.86
CA GLY A 442 -6.71 -0.45 -0.78
C GLY A 442 -7.51 0.74 -1.28
N ASP A 443 -7.27 1.92 -0.71
CA ASP A 443 -7.79 3.26 -1.14
C ASP A 443 -9.29 3.53 -0.90
N VAL A 444 -10.15 2.51 -0.98
CA VAL A 444 -11.62 2.71 -0.93
C VAL A 444 -12.21 2.81 0.48
N HIS A 445 -11.37 2.92 1.51
CA HIS A 445 -11.74 3.10 2.93
C HIS A 445 -12.76 2.09 3.50
N CYS A 446 -12.89 0.91 2.91
CA CYS A 446 -13.71 -0.17 3.45
C CYS A 446 -13.15 -1.55 3.09
N GLY A 447 -13.38 -2.52 3.96
CA GLY A 447 -12.97 -3.90 3.76
C GLY A 447 -13.93 -4.63 2.82
N ALA A 448 -13.39 -5.34 1.84
CA ALA A 448 -14.17 -6.16 0.91
C ALA A 448 -13.29 -7.26 0.30
N VAL A 449 -13.93 -8.27 -0.29
CA VAL A 449 -13.23 -9.28 -1.11
C VAL A 449 -13.98 -9.50 -2.41
N GLY A 450 -13.41 -9.02 -3.51
CA GLY A 450 -13.89 -9.32 -4.86
C GLY A 450 -13.47 -10.72 -5.29
N LEU A 451 -14.24 -11.33 -6.19
CA LEU A 451 -14.00 -12.70 -6.68
C LEU A 451 -14.26 -12.79 -8.18
N PHE A 452 -13.23 -13.19 -8.91
CA PHE A 452 -13.38 -13.78 -10.24
C PHE A 452 -13.43 -15.29 -10.11
N LYS A 453 -14.28 -15.95 -10.89
CA LYS A 453 -14.35 -17.42 -10.99
C LYS A 453 -14.90 -17.85 -12.35
N THR A 454 -14.76 -19.11 -12.71
CA THR A 454 -15.36 -19.64 -13.93
C THR A 454 -16.88 -19.38 -13.92
N LEU A 455 -17.39 -18.87 -15.04
CA LEU A 455 -18.80 -18.55 -15.26
C LEU A 455 -19.65 -19.78 -14.99
N ARG A 456 -20.61 -19.64 -14.07
CA ARG A 456 -21.54 -20.72 -13.76
C ARG A 456 -22.54 -20.92 -14.90
N GLN A 457 -22.55 -22.10 -15.52
CA GLN A 457 -23.60 -22.47 -16.45
C GLN A 457 -24.90 -22.82 -15.70
N GLN A 458 -26.05 -22.56 -16.33
CA GLN A 458 -27.35 -22.82 -15.69
C GLN A 458 -27.47 -24.32 -15.35
N LYS A 459 -27.73 -24.62 -14.07
CA LYS A 459 -27.83 -25.97 -13.44
C LYS A 459 -26.53 -26.65 -13.03
N GLU A 460 -25.37 -26.09 -13.32
CA GLU A 460 -24.09 -26.64 -12.84
C GLU A 460 -23.70 -26.07 -11.47
N ALA A 461 -22.94 -26.86 -10.70
CA ALA A 461 -22.29 -26.40 -9.48
C ALA A 461 -21.06 -25.56 -9.82
N ASP A 462 -20.66 -24.67 -8.91
CA ASP A 462 -19.40 -23.95 -9.06
C ASP A 462 -18.22 -24.93 -9.06
N ILE A 463 -17.21 -24.65 -9.88
CA ILE A 463 -15.94 -25.40 -9.84
C ILE A 463 -15.28 -25.14 -8.47
N PRO A 464 -14.81 -26.19 -7.75
CA PRO A 464 -14.07 -25.99 -6.51
C PRO A 464 -12.89 -25.05 -6.71
N PRO A 465 -12.64 -24.08 -5.82
CA PRO A 465 -11.59 -23.07 -6.02
C PRO A 465 -10.23 -23.63 -6.41
N GLN A 466 -9.80 -24.76 -5.80
CA GLN A 466 -8.49 -25.38 -6.10
C GLN A 466 -8.40 -25.88 -7.54
N LEU A 467 -9.53 -26.21 -8.18
CA LEU A 467 -9.61 -26.75 -9.54
C LEU A 467 -9.95 -25.67 -10.58
N ASP A 468 -10.12 -24.42 -10.17
CA ASP A 468 -10.48 -23.31 -11.05
C ASP A 468 -9.32 -22.33 -11.23
N HIS A 469 -8.66 -22.33 -12.39
CA HIS A 469 -7.60 -21.38 -12.71
C HIS A 469 -8.10 -19.94 -12.82
N ARG A 470 -9.42 -19.74 -12.99
CA ARG A 470 -10.06 -18.40 -13.04
C ARG A 470 -10.42 -17.88 -11.66
N TYR A 471 -10.34 -18.71 -10.62
CA TYR A 471 -10.57 -18.31 -9.24
C TYR A 471 -9.48 -17.32 -8.79
N MET A 472 -9.83 -16.05 -8.67
CA MET A 472 -8.92 -14.98 -8.25
C MET A 472 -9.62 -14.08 -7.25
N LEU A 473 -9.05 -13.94 -6.07
CA LEU A 473 -9.53 -13.02 -5.05
C LEU A 473 -8.96 -11.63 -5.31
N ASN A 474 -9.72 -10.59 -4.98
CA ASN A 474 -9.18 -9.26 -4.73
C ASN A 474 -9.48 -8.90 -3.27
N VAL A 475 -8.47 -9.04 -2.41
CA VAL A 475 -8.57 -8.66 -1.00
C VAL A 475 -8.36 -7.15 -0.90
N VAL A 476 -9.36 -6.44 -0.42
CA VAL A 476 -9.34 -4.98 -0.28
C VAL A 476 -9.20 -4.62 1.19
N SER A 477 -8.02 -4.15 1.60
CA SER A 477 -7.85 -3.58 2.93
C SER A 477 -8.54 -2.21 3.00
N SER A 478 -9.13 -1.91 4.14
CA SER A 478 -9.66 -0.58 4.45
C SER A 478 -8.52 0.34 4.87
N ALA A 479 -8.89 1.58 5.21
CA ALA A 479 -7.98 2.51 5.85
C ALA A 479 -7.51 1.98 7.21
N ILE A 480 -6.21 2.03 7.48
CA ILE A 480 -5.68 1.75 8.81
C ILE A 480 -5.85 2.96 9.74
N VAL A 481 -5.77 4.18 9.19
CA VAL A 481 -5.93 5.44 9.93
C VAL A 481 -7.25 6.13 9.59
N ASN A 482 -7.52 6.35 8.30
CA ASN A 482 -8.60 7.23 7.84
C ASN A 482 -10.02 6.77 8.22
N THR A 483 -11.00 7.66 8.07
CA THR A 483 -12.41 7.37 8.30
C THR A 483 -13.00 6.49 7.21
N PRO A 484 -13.92 5.54 7.53
CA PRO A 484 -14.71 4.88 6.50
C PRO A 484 -15.61 5.88 5.75
N PRO A 485 -16.12 5.51 4.55
CA PRO A 485 -17.09 6.29 3.82
C PRO A 485 -18.38 6.52 4.62
N PRO A 486 -19.17 7.56 4.27
CA PRO A 486 -20.47 7.79 4.90
C PRO A 486 -21.41 6.58 4.82
N ASN A 487 -22.23 6.37 5.85
CA ASN A 487 -23.15 5.21 5.93
C ASN A 487 -24.07 5.05 4.71
N ALA A 488 -24.50 6.15 4.08
CA ALA A 488 -25.31 6.11 2.86
C ALA A 488 -24.54 5.50 1.68
N VAL A 489 -23.26 5.86 1.51
CA VAL A 489 -22.37 5.29 0.49
C VAL A 489 -22.13 3.81 0.78
N LEU A 490 -21.84 3.44 2.03
CA LEU A 490 -21.65 2.04 2.44
C LEU A 490 -22.89 1.19 2.16
N THR A 491 -24.10 1.71 2.43
CA THR A 491 -25.37 1.02 2.17
C THR A 491 -25.58 0.81 0.67
N MET A 492 -25.28 1.83 -0.13
CA MET A 492 -25.37 1.75 -1.60
C MET A 492 -24.40 0.71 -2.16
N VAL A 493 -23.12 0.79 -1.77
CA VAL A 493 -22.08 -0.16 -2.20
C VAL A 493 -22.44 -1.58 -1.77
N ALA A 494 -22.94 -1.78 -0.55
CA ALA A 494 -23.40 -3.08 -0.06
C ALA A 494 -24.56 -3.65 -0.89
N SER A 495 -25.49 -2.82 -1.34
CA SER A 495 -26.58 -3.25 -2.22
C SER A 495 -26.05 -3.70 -3.59
N LEU A 496 -25.10 -2.95 -4.15
CA LEU A 496 -24.46 -3.26 -5.43
C LEU A 496 -23.58 -4.51 -5.36
N ALA A 497 -22.96 -4.77 -4.20
CA ALA A 497 -22.12 -5.96 -3.96
C ALA A 497 -22.86 -7.30 -4.12
N THR A 498 -24.20 -7.29 -4.07
CA THR A 498 -25.02 -8.49 -4.28
C THR A 498 -25.14 -8.92 -5.75
N LYS A 499 -24.66 -8.09 -6.68
CA LYS A 499 -24.85 -8.29 -8.12
C LYS A 499 -23.64 -8.97 -8.75
N THR A 500 -23.89 -9.91 -9.65
CA THR A 500 -22.87 -10.49 -10.53
C THR A 500 -22.62 -9.57 -11.73
N HIS A 501 -21.37 -9.19 -11.94
CA HIS A 501 -20.97 -8.37 -13.08
C HIS A 501 -20.57 -9.24 -14.28
N ARG A 502 -21.14 -8.93 -15.45
CA ARG A 502 -21.05 -9.80 -16.64
C ARG A 502 -19.98 -9.41 -17.65
N THR A 503 -19.06 -8.52 -17.27
CA THR A 503 -18.17 -7.88 -18.25
C THR A 503 -17.06 -8.80 -18.79
N LEU A 504 -16.87 -9.96 -18.14
CA LEU A 504 -15.90 -10.99 -18.51
C LEU A 504 -16.58 -12.29 -18.99
N HIS A 505 -17.89 -12.29 -19.25
CA HIS A 505 -18.58 -13.49 -19.76
C HIS A 505 -18.04 -13.96 -21.11
N ARG A 506 -17.46 -13.05 -21.92
CA ARG A 506 -16.80 -13.40 -23.18
C ARG A 506 -15.63 -14.38 -23.02
N ILE A 507 -15.04 -14.44 -21.81
CA ILE A 507 -13.98 -15.39 -21.43
C ILE A 507 -14.45 -16.38 -20.35
N ALA A 508 -15.77 -16.60 -20.26
CA ALA A 508 -16.39 -17.50 -19.28
C ALA A 508 -15.95 -17.22 -17.83
N THR A 509 -15.98 -15.95 -17.41
CA THR A 509 -15.68 -15.54 -16.03
C THR A 509 -16.84 -14.75 -15.43
N ASP A 510 -17.27 -15.17 -14.23
CA ASP A 510 -18.12 -14.41 -13.32
C ASP A 510 -17.29 -13.48 -12.43
N GLU A 511 -17.83 -12.29 -12.17
CA GLU A 511 -17.28 -11.32 -11.22
C GLU A 511 -18.32 -11.07 -10.12
N THR A 512 -17.96 -11.41 -8.88
CA THR A 512 -18.84 -11.39 -7.69
C THR A 512 -18.07 -10.89 -6.46
N MET A 513 -18.73 -10.90 -5.30
CA MET A 513 -18.12 -10.58 -4.01
C MET A 513 -18.20 -11.78 -3.06
N VAL A 514 -17.18 -11.99 -2.23
CA VAL A 514 -17.19 -13.02 -1.18
C VAL A 514 -17.99 -12.51 0.03
N PRO A 515 -18.98 -13.27 0.54
CA PRO A 515 -19.76 -12.90 1.72
C PRO A 515 -18.96 -13.16 3.02
N LEU A 516 -17.86 -12.44 3.21
CA LEU A 516 -16.91 -12.65 4.31
C LEU A 516 -17.44 -12.24 5.69
N PHE A 517 -18.28 -11.20 5.76
CA PHE A 517 -18.66 -10.56 7.02
C PHE A 517 -19.98 -11.12 7.57
N GLU A 518 -19.96 -12.29 8.19
CA GLU A 518 -21.18 -12.89 8.75
C GLU A 518 -21.74 -12.12 9.96
N LYS A 519 -20.84 -11.52 10.75
CA LYS A 519 -21.15 -10.71 11.95
C LYS A 519 -20.31 -9.44 11.94
N GLU A 520 -20.80 -8.41 12.61
CA GLU A 520 -20.00 -7.23 12.95
C GLU A 520 -18.85 -7.61 13.92
N PRO A 521 -17.77 -6.81 13.98
CA PRO A 521 -16.63 -7.09 14.87
C PRO A 521 -16.98 -7.20 16.36
N ASN A 522 -18.07 -6.57 16.78
CA ASN A 522 -18.60 -6.62 18.14
C ASN A 522 -19.59 -7.78 18.38
N GLY A 523 -19.76 -8.69 17.41
CA GLY A 523 -20.63 -9.86 17.49
C GLY A 523 -22.09 -9.62 17.08
N GLN A 524 -22.50 -8.38 16.80
CA GLN A 524 -23.84 -8.07 16.32
C GLN A 524 -24.08 -8.60 14.88
N PRO A 525 -25.34 -8.76 14.44
CA PRO A 525 -25.64 -9.10 13.06
C PRO A 525 -25.00 -8.11 12.07
N ALA A 526 -24.35 -8.63 11.02
CA ALA A 526 -23.67 -7.81 10.03
C ALA A 526 -24.66 -6.90 9.26
N LYS A 527 -24.30 -5.63 9.08
CA LYS A 527 -25.07 -4.72 8.20
C LYS A 527 -24.95 -5.11 6.72
N SER A 528 -23.82 -5.71 6.36
CA SER A 528 -23.54 -6.25 5.03
C SER A 528 -22.60 -7.44 5.17
N LYS A 529 -22.84 -8.50 4.39
CA LYS A 529 -21.92 -9.64 4.32
C LYS A 529 -20.71 -9.38 3.43
N PHE A 530 -20.73 -8.33 2.62
CA PHE A 530 -19.75 -8.10 1.54
C PHE A 530 -18.85 -6.88 1.77
N ILE A 531 -19.30 -5.90 2.55
CA ILE A 531 -18.63 -4.60 2.74
C ILE A 531 -18.54 -4.27 4.22
N MET A 532 -17.34 -3.92 4.68
CA MET A 532 -17.05 -3.56 6.07
C MET A 532 -16.49 -2.14 6.17
N GLY A 533 -17.36 -1.19 6.52
CA GLY A 533 -16.99 0.23 6.68
C GLY A 533 -16.36 0.54 8.04
N ARG A 534 -15.18 -0.01 8.29
CA ARG A 534 -14.39 0.18 9.52
C ARG A 534 -12.90 0.18 9.20
N ARG A 535 -12.08 0.75 10.09
CA ARG A 535 -10.62 0.70 9.95
C ARG A 535 -10.11 -0.73 10.04
N ASN A 536 -9.10 -1.09 9.26
CA ASN A 536 -8.50 -2.41 9.32
C ASN A 536 -7.06 -2.45 8.78
N TRP A 537 -6.44 -3.61 8.95
CA TRP A 537 -5.23 -4.04 8.25
C TRP A 537 -5.38 -5.52 7.93
N CYS A 538 -4.48 -6.12 7.14
CA CYS A 538 -4.56 -7.54 6.77
C CYS A 538 -3.26 -8.28 7.09
N ALA A 539 -3.34 -9.35 7.88
CA ALA A 539 -2.23 -10.27 8.10
C ALA A 539 -2.25 -11.38 7.04
N VAL A 540 -1.09 -11.74 6.51
CA VAL A 540 -0.96 -12.77 5.47
C VAL A 540 0.11 -13.79 5.81
N TRP A 541 -0.22 -15.07 5.67
CA TRP A 541 0.71 -16.18 5.86
C TRP A 541 0.36 -17.39 5.00
N TRP A 542 1.38 -18.20 4.73
CA TRP A 542 1.25 -19.50 4.09
C TRP A 542 0.97 -20.60 5.13
N GLU A 543 0.04 -21.51 4.83
CA GLU A 543 -0.25 -22.68 5.66
C GLU A 543 0.28 -23.99 5.04
N ASN A 544 0.47 -25.01 5.88
CA ASN A 544 1.03 -26.31 5.46
C ASN A 544 0.17 -27.04 4.42
N ASN A 545 -1.12 -26.71 4.30
CA ASN A 545 -2.02 -27.27 3.28
C ASN A 545 -1.88 -26.57 1.91
N GLY A 546 -1.03 -25.54 1.81
CA GLY A 546 -0.78 -24.72 0.63
C GLY A 546 -1.68 -23.50 0.50
N ASP A 547 -2.58 -23.26 1.46
CA ASP A 547 -3.41 -22.05 1.44
C ASP A 547 -2.56 -20.82 1.75
N LEU A 548 -2.75 -19.77 0.95
CA LEU A 548 -2.37 -18.42 1.36
C LEU A 548 -3.57 -17.78 2.07
N VAL A 549 -3.39 -17.46 3.35
CA VAL A 549 -4.45 -16.93 4.22
C VAL A 549 -4.33 -15.42 4.31
N PHE A 550 -5.43 -14.72 4.06
CA PHE A 550 -5.56 -13.29 4.25
C PHE A 550 -6.54 -13.03 5.39
N ASP A 551 -6.04 -12.67 6.57
CA ASP A 551 -6.83 -12.34 7.76
C ASP A 551 -6.98 -10.83 7.91
N MET A 552 -8.17 -10.32 7.59
CA MET A 552 -8.49 -8.92 7.77
C MET A 552 -8.83 -8.64 9.23
N ARG A 553 -8.03 -7.76 9.84
CA ARG A 553 -8.07 -7.35 11.24
C ARG A 553 -8.88 -6.07 11.37
N VAL A 554 -10.19 -6.21 11.56
CA VAL A 554 -11.15 -5.10 11.54
C VAL A 554 -11.36 -4.52 12.93
N GLU A 555 -11.25 -3.20 13.06
CA GLU A 555 -11.43 -2.49 14.33
C GLU A 555 -12.81 -2.75 14.97
N ILE A 556 -12.83 -3.20 16.22
CA ILE A 556 -14.04 -3.58 16.95
C ILE A 556 -14.89 -2.34 17.29
N GLU A 557 -14.24 -1.31 17.78
CA GLU A 557 -14.83 -0.04 18.16
C GLU A 557 -13.85 1.09 17.78
N LYS A 558 -14.40 2.23 17.38
CA LYS A 558 -13.59 3.36 16.93
C LYS A 558 -12.65 3.83 18.03
N GLY A 559 -11.35 3.79 17.76
CA GLY A 559 -10.30 4.41 18.56
C GLY A 559 -9.75 3.57 19.70
N ILE A 560 -10.22 2.34 19.89
CA ILE A 560 -9.79 1.49 21.03
C ILE A 560 -8.60 0.58 20.72
N GLY A 561 -8.19 0.48 19.44
CA GLY A 561 -7.01 -0.30 19.05
C GLY A 561 -7.13 -1.80 19.29
N ARG A 562 -8.32 -2.38 19.07
CA ARG A 562 -8.54 -3.84 19.10
C ARG A 562 -9.28 -4.27 17.85
N THR A 563 -8.85 -5.40 17.27
CA THR A 563 -9.43 -5.92 16.03
C THR A 563 -10.06 -7.31 16.15
N ALA A 564 -11.08 -7.56 15.34
CA ALA A 564 -11.65 -8.88 15.07
C ALA A 564 -11.10 -9.47 13.76
N SER A 565 -11.05 -10.80 13.67
CA SER A 565 -10.50 -11.55 12.54
C SER A 565 -11.57 -11.87 11.50
N TYR A 566 -11.23 -11.70 10.24
CA TYR A 566 -12.05 -12.09 9.08
C TYR A 566 -11.12 -12.66 8.01
N ALA A 567 -10.99 -13.98 7.99
CA ALA A 567 -10.05 -14.65 7.11
C ALA A 567 -10.69 -15.16 5.81
N VAL A 568 -10.03 -14.91 4.68
CA VAL A 568 -10.29 -15.57 3.40
C VAL A 568 -9.04 -16.33 2.96
N ARG A 569 -9.25 -17.44 2.24
CA ARG A 569 -8.18 -18.36 1.84
C ARG A 569 -8.11 -18.43 0.33
N ALA A 570 -6.90 -18.25 -0.20
CA ALA A 570 -6.60 -18.51 -1.60
C ALA A 570 -5.88 -19.85 -1.69
N PRO A 571 -6.55 -20.92 -2.14
CA PRO A 571 -5.99 -22.25 -2.08
C PRO A 571 -4.99 -22.51 -3.21
N PRO A 572 -4.10 -23.49 -3.04
CA PRO A 572 -3.07 -23.80 -4.01
C PRO A 572 -3.69 -24.31 -5.32
N PRO A 573 -2.99 -24.15 -6.45
CA PRO A 573 -3.44 -24.64 -7.74
C PRO A 573 -3.47 -26.17 -7.78
N ARG A 574 -4.61 -26.76 -8.15
CA ARG A 574 -4.80 -28.22 -8.27
C ARG A 574 -5.55 -28.62 -9.56
N TRP A 575 -5.77 -27.69 -10.48
CA TRP A 575 -6.33 -28.02 -11.80
C TRP A 575 -5.32 -28.79 -12.64
N THR A 576 -5.80 -29.55 -13.62
CA THR A 576 -4.95 -30.22 -14.60
C THR A 576 -4.63 -29.26 -15.73
N THR A 577 -3.35 -29.12 -16.08
CA THR A 577 -2.94 -28.51 -17.35
C THR A 577 -3.06 -29.58 -18.43
N SER A 578 -4.04 -29.41 -19.32
CA SER A 578 -4.23 -30.25 -20.51
C SER A 578 -3.45 -29.77 -21.70
#